data_AF-A0A7S0YA61-F1
#
_entry.id   AF-A0A7S0YA61-F1
#
_cell.length_a   1.000
_cell.length_b   1.000
_cell.length_c   1.000
_cell.angle_alpha   90.00
_cell.angle_beta   90.00
_cell.angle_gamma   90.00
#
_symmetry.space_group_name_H-M   'P 1'
#
loop_
_entity.id
_entity.type
_entity.pdbx_description
1 polymer ?
#
loop_
_entity_poly.entity_id
_entity_poly.type
_entity_poly.pdbx_seq_one_letter_code
_entity_poly.pdbx_strand_id
1 'polypeptide(L)'
;MKVNLLIIFLVLLLGVRENEAAHPSSIGSWSYINHLKGSSCDASWTSPYEIEFFNFASINNSKKNLSCFKLRQIGCQKRTPCCESIASNLEELEIPADFECGTSSLNDVFLNGESILKSVKVVVSSPQDGPKTLLIRLTNLHLDYFSILGSEICFELEGRCSEMSQFCNLKSASGRSYCLMSFKESSEHPTCCLTHQIPLDSYVPVSSKSKNNKFSPSNGKKKHYSSNGPSDSPSGGGGGGG
;
A
#
# COMPACT_ATOMS: atom_id res chain seq x y z
N MET A 1 -12.76 -41.65 50.22
CA MET A 1 -12.04 -40.87 49.18
C MET A 1 -13.03 -40.39 48.13
N LYS A 2 -13.67 -39.23 48.36
CA LYS A 2 -14.62 -38.58 47.42
C LYS A 2 -14.63 -37.07 47.70
N VAL A 3 -13.50 -36.41 47.51
CA VAL A 3 -13.42 -34.94 47.51
C VAL A 3 -12.27 -34.58 46.60
N ASN A 4 -12.53 -34.40 45.30
CA ASN A 4 -11.61 -33.69 44.38
C ASN A 4 -12.17 -33.41 42.98
N LEU A 5 -13.41 -33.85 42.66
CA LEU A 5 -13.98 -33.59 41.33
C LEU A 5 -14.84 -32.31 41.25
N LEU A 6 -15.20 -31.69 42.38
CA LEU A 6 -16.12 -30.54 42.38
C LEU A 6 -15.41 -29.19 42.15
N ILE A 7 -14.10 -29.10 42.38
CA ILE A 7 -13.36 -27.82 42.25
C ILE A 7 -13.04 -27.52 40.78
N ILE A 8 -12.86 -28.54 39.95
CA ILE A 8 -12.53 -28.34 38.53
C ILE A 8 -13.74 -27.80 37.74
N PHE A 9 -14.97 -28.18 38.12
CA PHE A 9 -16.17 -27.67 37.45
C PHE A 9 -16.50 -26.21 37.81
N LEU A 10 -16.11 -25.75 39.00
CA LEU A 10 -16.39 -24.37 39.44
C LEU A 10 -15.43 -23.34 38.83
N VAL A 11 -14.21 -23.76 38.45
CA VAL A 11 -13.25 -22.91 37.71
C VAL A 11 -13.66 -22.77 36.23
N LEU A 12 -14.36 -23.75 35.66
CA LEU A 12 -14.86 -23.68 34.28
C LEU A 12 -16.13 -22.83 34.12
N LEU A 13 -16.91 -22.61 35.18
CA LEU A 13 -18.11 -21.75 35.13
C LEU A 13 -17.82 -20.28 35.46
N LEU A 14 -16.61 -19.94 35.90
CA LEU A 14 -16.17 -18.55 36.16
C LEU A 14 -15.17 -18.03 35.11
N GLY A 15 -14.85 -18.83 34.10
CA GLY A 15 -13.93 -18.46 33.03
C GLY A 15 -14.65 -17.72 31.89
N VAL A 16 -14.17 -16.51 31.62
CA VAL A 16 -14.53 -15.66 30.47
C VAL A 16 -15.82 -14.84 30.66
N ARG A 17 -15.83 -13.98 31.68
CA ARG A 17 -16.28 -12.61 31.41
C ARG A 17 -15.15 -11.95 30.63
N GLU A 18 -15.37 -11.71 29.33
CA GLU A 18 -14.64 -10.69 28.59
C GLU A 18 -14.82 -9.40 29.38
N ASN A 19 -13.81 -9.07 30.17
CA ASN A 19 -13.63 -7.71 30.59
C ASN A 19 -13.39 -6.95 29.29
N GLU A 20 -14.38 -6.17 28.87
CA GLU A 20 -14.17 -4.94 28.10
C GLU A 20 -13.16 -4.12 28.88
N ALA A 21 -11.88 -4.46 28.68
CA ALA A 21 -10.77 -3.69 29.17
C ALA A 21 -10.92 -2.32 28.50
N ALA A 22 -11.20 -1.33 29.33
CA ALA A 22 -11.24 0.07 28.96
C ALA A 22 -10.11 0.37 27.98
N HIS A 23 -10.53 0.75 26.76
CA HIS A 23 -9.67 1.09 25.64
C HIS A 23 -8.55 2.06 26.04
N PRO A 24 -7.27 1.68 25.93
CA PRO A 24 -6.22 2.69 25.83
C PRO A 24 -6.31 3.31 24.44
N SER A 25 -7.09 4.39 24.33
CA SER A 25 -6.93 5.48 23.36
C SER A 25 -6.36 5.11 21.97
N SER A 26 -7.04 4.25 21.23
CA SER A 26 -7.05 4.28 19.75
C SER A 26 -8.19 5.17 19.22
N ILE A 27 -8.65 6.12 20.05
CA ILE A 27 -9.79 7.04 19.83
C ILE A 27 -9.55 7.93 18.59
N GLY A 28 -8.31 8.05 18.12
CA GLY A 28 -7.98 8.77 16.88
C GLY A 28 -8.39 8.03 15.59
N SER A 29 -8.34 6.70 15.53
CA SER A 29 -8.52 5.97 14.25
C SER A 29 -9.99 5.93 13.80
N TRP A 30 -10.93 5.70 14.73
CA TRP A 30 -12.36 5.72 14.42
C TRP A 30 -12.92 7.13 14.22
N SER A 31 -12.45 8.10 15.01
CA SER A 31 -12.84 9.51 14.83
C SER A 31 -12.33 10.07 13.51
N TYR A 32 -11.13 9.67 13.08
CA TYR A 32 -10.57 10.06 11.77
C TYR A 32 -11.34 9.45 10.59
N ILE A 33 -11.66 8.15 10.65
CA ILE A 33 -12.55 7.52 9.66
C ILE A 33 -13.90 8.26 9.65
N ASN A 34 -14.48 8.57 10.81
CA ASN A 34 -15.76 9.29 10.90
C ASN A 34 -15.68 10.77 10.48
N HIS A 35 -14.52 11.41 10.56
CA HIS A 35 -14.28 12.78 10.11
C HIS A 35 -13.99 12.87 8.61
N LEU A 36 -13.32 11.87 8.01
CA LEU A 36 -13.31 11.68 6.56
C LEU A 36 -14.72 11.38 6.04
N LYS A 37 -15.53 10.65 6.81
CA LYS A 37 -16.96 10.39 6.55
C LYS A 37 -17.84 11.59 6.91
N GLY A 38 -17.47 12.81 6.53
CA GLY A 38 -18.35 13.99 6.62
C GLY A 38 -19.69 13.70 5.93
N SER A 39 -20.66 13.18 6.69
CA SER A 39 -21.96 12.65 6.30
C SER A 39 -21.98 11.69 5.09
N SER A 40 -22.33 10.41 5.31
CA SER A 40 -22.77 9.44 4.27
C SER A 40 -21.72 8.51 3.60
N CYS A 41 -20.57 8.26 4.20
CA CYS A 41 -19.69 7.19 3.72
C CYS A 41 -19.98 5.89 4.48
N ASP A 42 -20.85 5.07 3.88
CA ASP A 42 -21.21 3.75 4.40
C ASP A 42 -19.96 2.86 4.39
N ALA A 43 -19.59 2.30 5.54
CA ALA A 43 -18.40 1.45 5.68
C ALA A 43 -18.53 0.07 5.00
N SER A 44 -19.65 -0.20 4.29
CA SER A 44 -19.91 -1.49 3.64
C SER A 44 -19.29 -1.65 2.26
N TRP A 45 -18.58 -0.63 1.75
CA TRP A 45 -18.15 -0.59 0.37
C TRP A 45 -16.70 -1.08 0.31
N THR A 46 -16.50 -2.22 -0.36
CA THR A 46 -15.18 -2.77 -0.60
C THR A 46 -14.51 -2.02 -1.74
N SER A 47 -13.28 -1.56 -1.53
CA SER A 47 -12.40 -1.04 -2.58
C SER A 47 -12.36 -1.97 -3.80
N PRO A 48 -12.41 -1.47 -5.06
CA PRO A 48 -12.17 -2.27 -6.26
C PRO A 48 -10.69 -2.64 -6.43
N TYR A 49 -9.84 -2.14 -5.53
CA TYR A 49 -8.40 -2.33 -5.53
C TYR A 49 -7.94 -3.08 -4.29
N GLU A 50 -7.01 -3.99 -4.51
CA GLU A 50 -6.12 -4.56 -3.51
C GLU A 50 -4.79 -3.81 -3.59
N ILE A 51 -4.24 -3.51 -2.41
CA ILE A 51 -2.98 -2.77 -2.29
C ILE A 51 -1.98 -3.64 -1.54
N GLU A 52 -0.84 -3.89 -2.17
CA GLU A 52 0.26 -4.62 -1.56
C GLU A 52 1.39 -3.65 -1.21
N PHE A 53 1.84 -3.69 0.05
CA PHE A 53 2.99 -2.91 0.50
C PHE A 53 4.30 -3.69 0.36
N PHE A 54 5.33 -3.06 -0.18
CA PHE A 54 6.68 -3.57 -0.23
C PHE A 54 7.71 -2.44 -0.12
N ASN A 55 8.86 -2.76 0.46
CA ASN A 55 9.96 -1.82 0.59
C ASN A 55 11.04 -2.12 -0.45
N PHE A 56 11.43 -1.10 -1.23
CA PHE A 56 12.63 -1.17 -2.04
C PHE A 56 13.77 -0.49 -1.29
N ALA A 57 14.79 -1.28 -0.98
CA ALA A 57 16.11 -0.74 -0.69
C ALA A 57 16.82 -0.52 -2.02
N SER A 58 16.88 0.74 -2.47
CA SER A 58 17.69 1.21 -3.61
C SER A 58 17.13 0.96 -5.02
N ILE A 59 16.59 2.01 -5.64
CA ILE A 59 16.57 2.14 -7.09
C ILE A 59 17.88 2.87 -7.48
N ASN A 60 18.68 2.25 -8.36
CA ASN A 60 19.88 2.85 -8.97
C ASN A 60 21.01 3.29 -8.02
N ASN A 61 21.48 2.41 -7.11
CA ASN A 61 22.65 2.66 -6.23
C ASN A 61 22.55 3.87 -5.28
N SER A 62 21.42 4.57 -5.27
CA SER A 62 21.13 5.61 -4.29
C SER A 62 20.54 4.95 -3.05
N LYS A 63 21.06 5.29 -1.87
CA LYS A 63 20.56 4.81 -0.56
C LYS A 63 19.24 5.49 -0.19
N LYS A 64 18.30 5.56 -1.12
CA LYS A 64 16.98 6.15 -0.88
C LYS A 64 16.08 5.10 -0.27
N ASN A 65 15.42 5.47 0.83
CA ASN A 65 14.37 4.66 1.45
C ASN A 65 13.08 4.88 0.67
N LEU A 66 12.71 3.90 -0.15
CA LEU A 66 11.46 3.94 -0.91
C LEU A 66 10.48 2.93 -0.31
N SER A 67 9.35 3.47 0.13
CA SER A 67 8.20 2.71 0.60
C SER A 67 7.16 2.68 -0.51
N CYS A 68 6.85 1.51 -1.05
CA CYS A 68 6.04 1.39 -2.24
C CYS A 68 4.76 0.58 -2.00
N PHE A 69 3.74 0.92 -2.78
CA PHE A 69 2.46 0.27 -2.84
C PHE A 69 2.18 -0.15 -4.27
N LYS A 70 1.79 -1.41 -4.47
CA LYS A 70 1.37 -1.92 -5.77
C LYS A 70 -0.13 -2.04 -5.76
N LEU A 71 -0.75 -1.43 -6.76
CA LEU A 71 -2.18 -1.45 -6.95
C LEU A 71 -2.52 -2.63 -7.86
N ARG A 72 -3.50 -3.41 -7.41
CA ARG A 72 -4.09 -4.48 -8.20
C ARG A 72 -5.60 -4.32 -8.20
N GLN A 73 -6.20 -4.27 -9.38
CA GLN A 73 -7.65 -4.27 -9.48
C GLN A 73 -8.21 -5.67 -9.22
N ILE A 74 -9.11 -5.76 -8.24
CA ILE A 74 -9.87 -6.97 -7.91
C ILE A 74 -11.33 -6.86 -8.34
N GLY A 75 -11.75 -5.68 -8.77
CA GLY A 75 -13.11 -5.39 -9.20
C GLY A 75 -14.08 -5.16 -8.04
N CYS A 76 -15.31 -4.81 -8.39
CA CYS A 76 -16.35 -4.51 -7.41
C CYS A 76 -17.07 -5.77 -6.94
N GLN A 77 -16.92 -6.14 -5.67
CA GLN A 77 -17.69 -7.24 -5.07
C GLN A 77 -19.20 -6.96 -5.15
N LYS A 78 -19.59 -5.72 -4.84
CA LYS A 78 -20.93 -5.19 -5.06
C LYS A 78 -20.84 -4.08 -6.09
N ARG A 79 -21.55 -4.25 -7.21
CA ARG A 79 -21.67 -3.22 -8.26
C ARG A 79 -22.50 -2.06 -7.75
N THR A 80 -21.82 -1.10 -7.15
CA THR A 80 -22.40 0.19 -6.77
C THR A 80 -21.81 1.27 -7.67
N PRO A 81 -22.55 2.36 -7.95
CA PRO A 81 -22.05 3.44 -8.80
C PRO A 81 -20.68 3.96 -8.36
N CYS A 82 -20.46 4.04 -7.05
CA CYS A 82 -19.18 4.49 -6.51
C CYS A 82 -18.02 3.54 -6.81
N CYS A 83 -18.24 2.24 -6.60
CA CYS A 83 -17.19 1.27 -6.85
C CYS A 83 -16.88 1.22 -8.34
N GLU A 84 -17.90 1.22 -9.19
CA GLU A 84 -17.74 1.22 -10.64
C GLU A 84 -17.02 2.48 -11.13
N SER A 85 -17.33 3.65 -10.57
CA SER A 85 -16.67 4.86 -11.00
C SER A 85 -15.20 4.92 -10.56
N ILE A 86 -14.93 4.63 -9.28
CA ILE A 86 -13.55 4.50 -8.79
C ILE A 86 -12.77 3.45 -9.58
N ALA A 87 -13.40 2.32 -9.93
CA ALA A 87 -12.79 1.23 -10.71
C ALA A 87 -12.53 1.61 -12.18
N SER A 88 -13.24 2.60 -12.71
CA SER A 88 -13.12 3.03 -14.11
C SER A 88 -12.03 4.07 -14.30
N ASN A 89 -11.87 4.98 -13.32
CA ASN A 89 -10.89 6.05 -13.36
C ASN A 89 -10.56 6.51 -11.94
N LEU A 90 -9.45 6.03 -11.41
CA LEU A 90 -8.91 6.49 -10.14
C LEU A 90 -8.16 7.81 -10.35
N GLU A 91 -8.72 8.89 -9.83
CA GLU A 91 -8.14 10.23 -9.98
C GLU A 91 -7.43 10.73 -8.73
N GLU A 92 -7.93 10.36 -7.55
CA GLU A 92 -7.42 10.84 -6.27
C GLU A 92 -7.20 9.70 -5.28
N LEU A 93 -6.06 9.76 -4.60
CA LEU A 93 -5.67 8.84 -3.53
C LEU A 93 -5.23 9.65 -2.31
N GLU A 94 -5.75 9.30 -1.15
CA GLU A 94 -5.42 9.95 0.11
C GLU A 94 -4.76 8.98 1.08
N ILE A 95 -3.68 9.43 1.74
CA ILE A 95 -3.00 8.71 2.81
C ILE A 95 -2.91 9.64 4.03
N PRO A 96 -3.49 9.26 5.19
CA PRO A 96 -3.19 9.92 6.44
C PRO A 96 -1.72 9.72 6.81
N ALA A 97 -1.10 10.80 7.20
CA ALA A 97 0.20 10.83 7.82
C ALA A 97 0.09 11.43 9.22
N ASP A 98 1.02 11.04 10.07
CA ASP A 98 1.20 11.62 11.38
C ASP A 98 1.57 13.11 11.24
N PHE A 99 0.96 13.94 12.07
CA PHE A 99 1.17 15.38 12.02
C PHE A 99 2.61 15.77 12.39
N GLU A 100 3.30 14.99 13.22
CA GLU A 100 4.70 15.23 13.59
C GLU A 100 5.68 14.90 12.45
N CYS A 101 5.30 14.07 11.49
CA CYS A 101 6.10 13.80 10.31
C CYS A 101 6.18 15.03 9.39
N GLY A 102 5.16 15.89 9.43
CA GLY A 102 5.07 17.11 8.63
C GLY A 102 5.22 16.87 7.13
N THR A 103 5.30 17.96 6.36
CA THR A 103 5.69 17.89 4.94
C THR A 103 7.17 17.59 4.77
N SER A 104 7.99 17.82 5.79
CA SER A 104 9.45 17.68 5.73
C SER A 104 9.93 16.24 5.65
N SER A 105 9.10 15.26 6.02
CA SER A 105 9.48 13.84 5.90
C SER A 105 9.18 13.27 4.51
N LEU A 106 8.40 13.97 3.69
CA LEU A 106 8.06 13.56 2.32
C LEU A 106 8.95 14.30 1.33
N ASN A 107 9.94 13.62 0.75
CA ASN A 107 10.84 14.21 -0.25
C ASN A 107 10.20 14.19 -1.64
N ASP A 108 9.70 13.03 -2.06
CA ASP A 108 9.14 12.81 -3.39
C ASP A 108 8.09 11.69 -3.37
N VAL A 109 7.24 11.66 -4.39
CA VAL A 109 6.28 10.59 -4.65
C VAL A 109 6.41 10.19 -6.11
N PHE A 110 6.54 8.90 -6.37
CA PHE A 110 6.65 8.35 -7.71
C PHE A 110 5.42 7.52 -8.06
N LEU A 111 4.95 7.63 -9.29
CA LEU A 111 4.00 6.71 -9.91
C LEU A 111 4.70 6.04 -11.08
N ASN A 112 4.84 4.72 -11.03
CA ASN A 112 5.51 3.92 -12.06
C ASN A 112 6.94 4.41 -12.37
N GLY A 113 7.64 4.91 -11.34
CA GLY A 113 9.01 5.42 -11.44
C GLY A 113 9.11 6.90 -11.84
N GLU A 114 8.02 7.57 -12.17
CA GLU A 114 7.99 9.00 -12.51
C GLU A 114 7.57 9.84 -11.31
N SER A 115 8.29 10.93 -11.02
CA SER A 115 7.93 11.84 -9.92
C SER A 115 6.62 12.56 -10.23
N ILE A 116 5.67 12.45 -9.30
CA ILE A 116 4.36 13.10 -9.32
C ILE A 116 4.22 14.13 -8.20
N LEU A 117 5.32 14.66 -7.65
CA LEU A 117 5.30 15.60 -6.53
C LEU A 117 4.41 16.83 -6.77
N LYS A 118 4.31 17.30 -8.02
CA LYS A 118 3.42 18.41 -8.42
C LYS A 118 1.94 18.10 -8.25
N SER A 119 1.59 16.82 -8.26
CA SER A 119 0.23 16.31 -8.05
C SER A 119 -0.07 16.00 -6.59
N VAL A 120 0.90 16.20 -5.69
CA VAL A 120 0.74 16.00 -4.25
C VAL A 120 0.22 17.28 -3.62
N LYS A 121 -0.90 17.16 -2.90
CA LYS A 121 -1.45 18.21 -2.03
C LYS A 121 -1.37 17.73 -0.59
N VAL A 122 -0.89 18.60 0.29
CA VAL A 122 -0.87 18.31 1.72
C VAL A 122 -1.97 19.12 2.40
N VAL A 123 -2.90 18.42 3.02
CA VAL A 123 -4.05 19.01 3.70
C VAL A 123 -3.87 18.77 5.20
N VAL A 124 -3.92 19.82 6.00
CA VAL A 124 -3.96 19.67 7.46
C VAL A 124 -5.42 19.58 7.87
N SER A 125 -5.81 18.44 8.44
CA SER A 125 -7.13 18.24 9.01
C SER A 125 -7.04 18.42 10.53
N SER A 126 -7.79 19.39 11.05
CA SER A 126 -7.92 19.64 12.48
C SER A 126 -9.39 19.51 12.86
N PRO A 127 -9.87 18.30 13.19
CA PRO A 127 -11.21 18.15 13.77
C PRO A 127 -11.34 19.06 15.01
N GLN A 128 -12.54 19.61 15.24
CA GLN A 128 -12.79 20.55 16.36
C GLN A 128 -12.38 19.96 17.72
N ASP A 129 -12.52 18.64 17.90
CA ASP A 129 -12.22 17.93 19.15
C ASP A 129 -11.25 16.75 18.96
N GLY A 130 -10.27 16.84 18.05
CA GLY A 130 -9.35 15.72 17.81
C GLY A 130 -7.91 16.10 17.48
N PRO A 131 -7.01 15.11 17.44
CA PRO A 131 -5.63 15.34 17.06
C PRO A 131 -5.56 15.86 15.63
N LYS A 132 -4.65 16.80 15.38
CA LYS A 132 -4.34 17.23 14.03
C LYS A 132 -3.79 16.03 13.27
N THR A 133 -4.24 15.89 12.03
CA THR A 133 -3.77 14.86 11.10
C THR A 133 -3.33 15.52 9.82
N LEU A 134 -2.30 14.96 9.20
CA LEU A 134 -1.83 15.41 7.91
C LEU A 134 -2.37 14.46 6.85
N LEU A 135 -2.90 14.99 5.77
CA LEU A 135 -3.50 14.25 4.67
C LEU A 135 -2.65 14.47 3.44
N ILE A 136 -1.98 13.42 2.98
CA ILE A 136 -1.29 13.43 1.69
C ILE A 136 -2.30 13.02 0.63
N ARG A 137 -2.58 13.93 -0.30
CA ARG A 137 -3.53 13.72 -1.38
C ARG A 137 -2.79 13.72 -2.70
N LEU A 138 -2.76 12.59 -3.38
CA LEU A 138 -2.28 12.45 -4.74
C LEU A 138 -3.45 12.71 -5.67
N THR A 139 -3.34 13.70 -6.55
CA THR A 139 -4.41 14.09 -7.49
C THR A 139 -4.00 13.83 -8.95
N ASN A 140 -4.94 13.94 -9.89
CA ASN A 140 -4.68 13.80 -11.32
C ASN A 140 -3.94 12.49 -11.68
N LEU A 141 -4.28 11.39 -11.00
CA LEU A 141 -3.63 10.09 -11.24
C LEU A 141 -4.07 9.48 -12.58
N HIS A 142 -5.31 9.70 -12.99
CA HIS A 142 -5.91 9.19 -14.24
C HIS A 142 -5.60 7.71 -14.50
N LEU A 143 -5.73 6.89 -13.46
CA LEU A 143 -5.49 5.45 -13.55
C LEU A 143 -6.78 4.74 -13.93
N ASP A 144 -6.84 4.26 -15.17
CA ASP A 144 -7.94 3.45 -15.68
C ASP A 144 -7.71 1.96 -15.39
N TYR A 145 -8.65 1.12 -15.85
CA TYR A 145 -8.59 -0.34 -15.68
C TYR A 145 -7.27 -0.96 -16.16
N PHE A 146 -6.68 -0.45 -17.24
CA PHE A 146 -5.46 -1.02 -17.81
C PHE A 146 -4.20 -0.45 -17.19
N SER A 147 -4.17 0.86 -16.93
CA SER A 147 -3.00 1.51 -16.35
C SER A 147 -2.83 1.21 -14.86
N ILE A 148 -3.90 0.90 -14.13
CA ILE A 148 -3.79 0.53 -12.72
C ILE A 148 -3.17 -0.85 -12.49
N LEU A 149 -3.27 -1.76 -13.47
CA LEU A 149 -2.75 -3.12 -13.33
C LEU A 149 -1.22 -3.12 -13.24
N GLY A 150 -0.72 -3.32 -12.03
CA GLY A 150 0.71 -3.31 -11.76
C GLY A 150 1.29 -1.91 -11.58
N SER A 151 0.43 -0.89 -11.43
CA SER A 151 0.89 0.43 -11.05
C SER A 151 1.53 0.42 -9.66
N GLU A 152 2.62 1.17 -9.52
CA GLU A 152 3.41 1.27 -8.31
C GLU A 152 3.48 2.73 -7.85
N ILE A 153 3.04 2.99 -6.61
CA ILE A 153 3.16 4.29 -5.97
C ILE A 153 4.23 4.19 -4.89
N CYS A 154 5.31 4.95 -5.04
CA CYS A 154 6.43 4.93 -4.11
C CYS A 154 6.60 6.28 -3.42
N PHE A 155 6.85 6.25 -2.13
CA PHE A 155 7.13 7.41 -1.29
C PHE A 155 8.61 7.42 -0.95
N GLU A 156 9.28 8.52 -1.26
CA GLU A 156 10.62 8.79 -0.75
C GLU A 156 10.49 9.55 0.56
N LEU A 157 10.79 8.83 1.64
CA LEU A 157 10.65 9.33 3.00
C LEU A 157 12.02 9.56 3.63
N GLU A 158 12.15 10.67 4.35
CA GLU A 158 13.38 11.06 5.02
C GLU A 158 13.13 11.77 6.36
N GLY A 159 14.22 12.10 7.07
CA GLY A 159 14.13 12.80 8.35
C GLY A 159 13.49 11.98 9.47
N ARG A 160 12.54 12.59 10.19
CA ARG A 160 11.94 12.02 11.42
C ARG A 160 11.11 10.77 11.13
N CYS A 161 10.44 10.73 9.98
CA CYS A 161 9.58 9.62 9.58
C CYS A 161 10.08 9.00 8.28
N SER A 162 11.26 8.38 8.37
CA SER A 162 11.95 7.77 7.22
C SER A 162 11.38 6.40 6.82
N GLU A 163 10.45 5.86 7.61
CA GLU A 163 9.73 4.62 7.32
C GLU A 163 8.23 4.86 7.21
N MET A 164 7.54 4.13 6.32
CA MET A 164 6.08 4.25 6.15
C MET A 164 5.29 3.97 7.44
N SER A 165 5.80 3.09 8.31
CA SER A 165 5.21 2.78 9.62
C SER A 165 5.20 3.98 10.57
N GLN A 166 6.26 4.78 10.53
CA GLN A 166 6.40 6.04 11.26
C GLN A 166 5.54 7.13 10.59
N PHE A 167 5.55 7.16 9.26
CA PHE A 167 4.81 8.14 8.47
C PHE A 167 3.30 8.06 8.70
N CYS A 168 2.71 6.86 8.69
CA CYS A 168 1.30 6.66 8.96
C CYS A 168 0.97 6.67 10.46
N ASN A 169 1.88 6.18 11.31
CA ASN A 169 1.74 6.07 12.76
C ASN A 169 0.42 5.43 13.26
N LEU A 170 -0.15 4.50 12.48
CA LEU A 170 -1.33 3.73 12.89
C LEU A 170 -0.91 2.33 13.34
N LYS A 171 -1.52 1.90 14.45
CA LYS A 171 -1.33 0.55 15.02
C LYS A 171 -2.66 -0.13 15.30
N SER A 172 -2.73 -1.40 14.99
CA SER A 172 -3.90 -2.24 15.29
C SER A 172 -3.97 -2.54 16.79
N ALA A 173 -5.07 -3.16 17.25
CA ALA A 173 -5.18 -3.65 18.62
C ALA A 173 -4.10 -4.69 18.97
N SER A 174 -3.56 -5.41 17.98
CA SER A 174 -2.45 -6.34 18.16
C SER A 174 -1.07 -5.68 18.09
N GLY A 175 -1.00 -4.35 17.98
CA GLY A 175 0.24 -3.58 17.93
C GLY A 175 0.92 -3.57 16.55
N ARG A 176 0.28 -4.14 15.53
CA ARG A 176 0.77 -4.22 14.15
C ARG A 176 0.61 -2.89 13.42
N SER A 177 1.61 -2.47 12.65
CA SER A 177 1.58 -1.19 11.95
C SER A 177 0.81 -1.30 10.64
N TYR A 178 0.01 -0.28 10.33
CA TYR A 178 -0.74 -0.20 9.08
C TYR A 178 -0.80 1.25 8.57
N CYS A 179 -1.16 1.42 7.29
CA CYS A 179 -1.63 2.68 6.73
C CYS A 179 -3.09 2.57 6.35
N LEU A 180 -3.81 3.69 6.37
CA LEU A 180 -5.09 3.79 5.68
C LEU A 180 -4.84 4.38 4.29
N MET A 181 -5.58 3.93 3.30
CA MET A 181 -5.56 4.53 1.97
C MET A 181 -7.00 4.69 1.52
N SER A 182 -7.35 5.91 1.13
CA SER A 182 -8.69 6.23 0.65
C SER A 182 -8.65 6.56 -0.83
N PHE A 183 -9.62 6.03 -1.56
CA PHE A 183 -9.79 6.27 -2.99
C PHE A 183 -10.98 7.21 -3.21
N LYS A 184 -10.79 8.19 -4.08
CA LYS A 184 -11.84 9.11 -4.49
C LYS A 184 -11.91 9.21 -6.00
N GLU A 185 -13.13 9.22 -6.48
CA GLU A 185 -13.46 9.74 -7.80
C GLU A 185 -13.29 11.28 -7.78
N SER A 186 -13.13 11.91 -8.95
CA SER A 186 -13.08 13.36 -9.05
C SER A 186 -14.23 14.06 -8.33
N SER A 187 -14.01 15.34 -8.05
CA SER A 187 -14.87 16.29 -7.33
C SER A 187 -16.35 16.33 -7.72
N GLU A 188 -16.78 15.68 -8.80
CA GLU A 188 -18.18 15.66 -9.23
C GLU A 188 -19.08 14.73 -8.39
N HIS A 189 -18.50 13.71 -7.73
CA HIS A 189 -19.26 12.75 -6.91
C HIS A 189 -18.67 12.62 -5.48
N PRO A 190 -18.96 13.59 -4.59
CA PRO A 190 -18.31 13.71 -3.27
C PRO A 190 -18.70 12.62 -2.24
N THR A 191 -19.56 11.65 -2.58
CA THR A 191 -20.08 10.65 -1.64
C THR A 191 -19.28 9.35 -1.61
N CYS A 192 -18.22 9.28 -2.41
CA CYS A 192 -17.42 8.09 -2.61
C CYS A 192 -16.15 8.07 -1.78
N CYS A 193 -16.17 7.40 -0.62
CA CYS A 193 -14.95 7.12 0.14
C CYS A 193 -14.80 5.63 0.39
N LEU A 194 -13.89 5.00 -0.35
CA LEU A 194 -13.46 3.62 -0.10
C LEU A 194 -12.13 3.67 0.64
N THR A 195 -12.10 3.17 1.87
CA THR A 195 -10.87 3.14 2.67
C THR A 195 -10.38 1.70 2.80
N HIS A 196 -9.07 1.50 2.63
CA HIS A 196 -8.40 0.23 2.80
C HIS A 196 -7.36 0.31 3.91
N GLN A 197 -7.26 -0.73 4.74
CA GLN A 197 -6.17 -0.88 5.73
C GLN A 197 -5.05 -1.69 5.09
N ILE A 198 -3.85 -1.13 5.02
CA ILE A 198 -2.68 -1.76 4.41
C ILE A 198 -1.71 -2.14 5.54
N PRO A 199 -1.54 -3.43 5.86
CA PRO A 199 -0.53 -3.87 6.80
C PRO A 199 0.88 -3.51 6.30
N LEU A 200 1.74 -3.02 7.20
CA LEU A 200 3.12 -2.66 6.86
C LEU A 200 4.14 -3.72 7.28
N ASP A 201 3.69 -4.72 8.05
CA ASP A 201 4.55 -5.75 8.64
C ASP A 201 4.92 -6.88 7.67
N SER A 202 4.37 -6.87 6.45
CA SER A 202 4.34 -8.01 5.55
C SER A 202 5.57 -8.17 4.65
N TYR A 203 6.49 -7.20 4.58
CA TYR A 203 7.65 -7.33 3.71
C TYR A 203 8.93 -7.66 4.49
N VAL A 204 9.19 -8.95 4.67
CA VAL A 204 10.55 -9.43 4.95
C VAL A 204 11.30 -9.30 3.63
N PRO A 205 12.30 -8.40 3.49
CA PRO A 205 13.09 -8.37 2.27
C PRO A 205 13.68 -9.76 2.09
N VAL A 206 13.30 -10.44 1.00
CA VAL A 206 13.95 -11.69 0.62
C VAL A 206 15.40 -11.30 0.41
N SER A 207 16.22 -11.54 1.43
CA SER A 207 17.63 -11.21 1.39
C SER A 207 18.20 -11.96 0.21
N SER A 208 18.49 -11.24 -0.87
CA SER A 208 19.22 -11.71 -2.03
C SER A 208 20.67 -11.99 -1.66
N LYS A 209 20.92 -12.72 -0.57
CA LYS A 209 22.06 -13.62 -0.48
C LYS A 209 21.78 -14.78 -1.43
N SER A 210 21.73 -14.47 -2.73
CA SER A 210 22.08 -15.43 -3.75
C SER A 210 23.48 -15.88 -3.38
N LYS A 211 23.55 -17.07 -2.78
CA LYS A 211 24.80 -17.74 -2.50
C LYS A 211 25.60 -17.65 -3.78
N ASN A 212 26.81 -17.09 -3.69
CA ASN A 212 27.90 -17.43 -4.59
C ASN A 212 28.08 -18.95 -4.54
N ASN A 213 27.22 -19.70 -5.24
CA ASN A 213 27.55 -21.02 -5.72
C ASN A 213 28.63 -20.75 -6.76
N LYS A 214 29.86 -20.72 -6.25
CA LYS A 214 31.10 -20.89 -6.98
C LYS A 214 31.00 -22.24 -7.66
N PHE A 215 30.29 -22.28 -8.78
CA PHE A 215 30.29 -23.40 -9.71
C PHE A 215 31.73 -23.43 -10.24
N SER A 216 32.55 -24.28 -9.63
CA SER A 216 33.86 -24.59 -10.18
C SER A 216 33.60 -25.30 -11.51
N PRO A 217 34.04 -24.75 -12.66
CA PRO A 217 33.98 -25.50 -13.89
C PRO A 217 34.94 -26.67 -13.75
N SER A 218 34.40 -27.88 -13.57
CA SER A 218 35.17 -29.08 -13.82
C SER A 218 35.57 -29.08 -15.30
N ASN A 219 36.88 -29.18 -15.53
CA ASN A 219 37.51 -29.24 -16.85
C ASN A 219 36.87 -30.31 -17.74
N GLY A 220 35.86 -29.91 -18.51
CA GLY A 220 35.28 -30.68 -19.59
C GLY A 220 36.03 -30.40 -20.89
N LYS A 221 36.71 -31.44 -21.39
CA LYS A 221 37.42 -31.52 -22.68
C LYS A 221 36.81 -30.65 -23.79
N LYS A 222 37.66 -29.82 -24.40
CA LYS A 222 37.47 -29.23 -25.74
C LYS A 222 37.05 -30.32 -26.74
N LYS A 223 35.82 -30.25 -27.25
CA LYS A 223 35.48 -30.79 -28.56
C LYS A 223 35.45 -29.64 -29.55
N HIS A 224 36.41 -29.67 -30.48
CA HIS A 224 36.37 -28.89 -31.70
C HIS A 224 35.09 -29.24 -32.47
N TYR A 225 34.27 -28.23 -32.78
CA TYR A 225 33.33 -28.30 -33.88
C TYR A 225 33.67 -27.22 -34.89
N SER A 226 33.97 -27.69 -36.10
CA SER A 226 34.23 -26.88 -37.29
C SER A 226 33.01 -26.06 -37.69
N SER A 227 33.35 -24.85 -38.12
CA SER A 227 32.70 -23.97 -39.10
C SER A 227 31.87 -24.64 -40.19
N ASN A 228 30.76 -23.99 -40.57
CA ASN A 228 30.25 -23.69 -41.94
C ASN A 228 28.79 -23.17 -41.81
N GLY A 229 28.51 -21.85 -41.79
CA GLY A 229 28.11 -21.01 -42.95
C GLY A 229 26.56 -20.92 -43.06
N PRO A 230 25.93 -20.12 -43.93
CA PRO A 230 26.21 -18.75 -44.40
C PRO A 230 25.07 -17.75 -44.03
N SER A 231 25.29 -16.50 -44.44
CA SER A 231 24.43 -15.32 -44.51
C SER A 231 22.99 -15.55 -45.00
N ASP A 232 22.04 -14.72 -44.56
CA ASP A 232 21.21 -13.88 -45.45
C ASP A 232 20.35 -12.86 -44.67
N SER A 233 20.45 -11.60 -45.10
CA SER A 233 19.49 -10.54 -44.80
C SER A 233 18.37 -10.57 -45.85
N PRO A 234 17.17 -10.05 -45.52
CA PRO A 234 16.68 -9.00 -46.40
C PRO A 234 15.98 -7.85 -45.67
N SER A 235 16.20 -6.68 -46.26
CA SER A 235 15.47 -5.43 -46.08
C SER A 235 14.10 -5.50 -46.76
N GLY A 236 13.11 -4.85 -46.13
CA GLY A 236 11.85 -4.41 -46.74
C GLY A 236 11.15 -3.48 -45.75
N GLY A 237 10.69 -2.27 -46.05
CA GLY A 237 10.36 -1.66 -47.33
C GLY A 237 8.85 -1.66 -47.56
N GLY A 238 8.17 -0.58 -47.15
CA GLY A 238 6.76 -0.27 -47.45
C GLY A 238 6.19 0.68 -46.39
N GLY A 239 5.63 1.87 -46.66
CA GLY A 239 5.25 2.51 -47.93
C GLY A 239 3.72 2.55 -48.11
N GLY A 240 3.10 3.71 -47.83
CA GLY A 240 1.72 4.08 -48.21
C GLY A 240 0.62 3.55 -47.29
N GLY A 241 -0.50 4.21 -47.04
CA GLY A 241 -1.11 5.44 -47.57
C GLY A 241 -2.57 5.47 -47.07
N GLY A 242 -3.17 6.67 -46.97
CA GLY A 242 -4.55 6.88 -46.52
C GLY A 242 -4.72 8.19 -45.79
#